data_AF-A0A1D2UJT4-F1
#
_entry.id   AF-A0A1D2UJT4-F1
#
_cell.length_a   1.000
_cell.length_b   1.000
_cell.length_c   1.000
_cell.angle_alpha   90.00
_cell.angle_beta   90.00
_cell.angle_gamma   90.00
#
_symmetry.space_group_name_H-M   'P 1'
#
loop_
_entity.id
_entity.type
_entity.pdbx_description
1 polymer ?
#
loop_
_entity_poly.entity_id
_entity_poly.type
_entity_poly.pdbx_seq_one_letter_code
_entity_poly.pdbx_strand_id
1 'polypeptide(L)'
;MSQKQHADRTTRAPRERQSAQVPVTYLTDFQHTPWKPDGPTVRFHELLKVVRFGRSTAYKVFKSDPTFPKGTPLFDTPRSPRFWWYDQVIAWLRTREALASNSANNRRCKEIKHV
;
A
#
# COMPACT_ATOMS: atom_id res chain seq x y z
N MET A 1 78.68 31.71 2.17
CA MET A 1 77.69 32.81 2.18
C MET A 1 77.01 32.81 0.82
N SER A 2 75.73 32.44 0.72
CA SER A 2 74.92 32.83 -0.44
C SER A 2 73.44 32.69 -0.12
N GLN A 3 72.72 33.75 -0.45
CA GLN A 3 71.38 34.10 0.01
C GLN A 3 70.29 33.24 -0.63
N LYS A 4 69.23 33.01 0.15
CA LYS A 4 67.97 32.42 -0.28
C LYS A 4 67.23 33.42 -1.18
N GLN A 5 66.70 32.96 -2.30
CA GLN A 5 65.75 33.70 -3.12
C GLN A 5 64.59 32.82 -3.59
N HIS A 6 63.48 33.49 -3.87
CA HIS A 6 62.21 33.08 -4.50
C HIS A 6 61.14 32.57 -3.52
N ALA A 7 60.11 33.37 -3.19
CA ALA A 7 58.95 33.79 -4.03
C ALA A 7 58.14 32.56 -4.48
N ASP A 8 56.82 32.49 -4.46
CA ASP A 8 55.77 33.49 -4.46
C ASP A 8 54.49 32.78 -3.95
N ARG A 9 53.62 33.51 -3.27
CA ARG A 9 52.38 33.00 -2.70
C ARG A 9 51.37 32.83 -3.84
N THR A 10 51.39 31.68 -4.53
CA THR A 10 50.44 31.42 -5.61
C THR A 10 49.00 31.38 -5.08
N THR A 11 48.30 32.47 -5.37
CA THR A 11 46.86 32.67 -5.41
C THR A 11 46.15 31.42 -5.93
N ARG A 12 45.44 30.71 -5.04
CA ARG A 12 44.43 29.74 -5.45
C ARG A 12 43.16 30.52 -5.79
N ALA A 13 42.80 30.52 -7.07
CA ALA A 13 41.54 31.09 -7.55
C ALA A 13 40.35 30.51 -6.75
N PRO A 14 39.30 31.29 -6.46
CA PRO A 14 38.11 30.77 -5.81
C PRO A 14 37.48 29.72 -6.73
N ARG A 15 37.32 28.50 -6.22
CA ARG A 15 36.56 27.47 -6.93
C ARG A 15 35.12 27.94 -7.00
N GLU A 16 34.70 28.40 -8.17
CA GLU A 16 33.33 28.76 -8.48
C GLU A 16 32.45 27.55 -8.18
N ARG A 17 31.67 27.65 -7.10
CA ARG A 17 30.65 26.67 -6.76
C ARG A 17 29.55 26.88 -7.79
N GLN A 18 29.63 26.19 -8.91
CA GLN A 18 28.49 26.01 -9.80
C GLN A 18 27.43 25.29 -8.97
N SER A 19 26.47 26.08 -8.48
CA SER A 19 25.27 25.62 -7.81
C SER A 19 24.45 24.88 -8.85
N ALA A 20 24.75 23.59 -9.05
CA ALA A 20 23.81 22.68 -9.67
C ALA A 20 22.65 22.54 -8.68
N GLN A 21 21.71 23.48 -8.77
CA GLN A 21 20.41 23.41 -8.14
C GLN A 21 19.69 22.23 -8.80
N VAL A 22 19.98 21.01 -8.35
CA VAL A 22 19.16 19.84 -8.68
C VAL A 22 17.79 20.09 -8.04
N PRO A 23 16.69 20.11 -8.80
CA PRO A 23 15.38 20.31 -8.22
C PRO A 23 15.09 19.13 -7.28
N VAL A 24 14.92 19.44 -6.01
CA VAL A 24 14.52 18.51 -4.96
C VAL A 24 13.05 18.14 -5.18
N THR A 25 12.79 17.17 -6.06
CA THR A 25 11.45 16.63 -6.33
C THR A 25 11.11 15.38 -5.49
N TYR A 26 12.00 14.92 -4.62
CA TYR A 26 11.89 13.62 -3.94
C TYR A 26 10.92 13.55 -2.74
N LEU A 27 10.11 14.58 -2.47
CA LEU A 27 9.22 14.60 -1.29
C LEU A 27 7.71 14.71 -1.61
N THR A 28 7.30 14.77 -2.89
CA THR A 28 5.89 15.02 -3.25
C THR A 28 5.11 13.77 -3.66
N ASP A 29 5.72 12.58 -3.74
CA ASP A 29 5.05 11.36 -4.22
C ASP A 29 4.59 10.39 -3.11
N PHE A 30 4.63 10.80 -1.84
CA PHE A 30 4.29 9.90 -0.73
C PHE A 30 2.80 9.79 -0.42
N GLN A 31 1.92 10.59 -1.03
CA GLN A 31 0.49 10.51 -0.76
C GLN A 31 -0.35 10.62 -2.04
N HIS A 32 -1.25 9.65 -2.20
CA HIS A 32 -2.38 9.60 -3.15
C HIS A 32 -2.21 8.84 -4.48
N THR A 33 -1.23 7.93 -4.65
CA THR A 33 -1.49 6.83 -5.59
C THR A 33 -2.47 5.87 -4.91
N PRO A 34 -3.73 5.73 -5.38
CA PRO A 34 -4.61 4.70 -4.84
C PRO A 34 -3.91 3.37 -5.07
N TRP A 35 -3.65 2.64 -3.98
CA TRP A 35 -3.03 1.33 -4.09
C TRP A 35 -3.85 0.50 -5.08
N LYS A 36 -3.20 0.07 -6.16
CA LYS A 36 -3.79 -0.70 -7.24
C LYS A 36 -2.93 -1.96 -7.39
N PRO A 37 -3.56 -3.14 -7.53
CA PRO A 37 -2.79 -4.34 -7.81
C PRO A 37 -2.11 -4.21 -9.18
N ASP A 38 -0.92 -4.79 -9.31
CA ASP A 38 -0.15 -4.79 -10.57
C ASP A 38 -0.84 -5.60 -11.69
N GLY A 39 -1.84 -6.42 -11.33
CA GLY A 39 -2.60 -7.24 -12.27
C GLY A 39 -3.98 -7.64 -11.75
N PRO A 40 -4.68 -8.54 -12.46
CA PRO A 40 -6.02 -9.01 -12.07
C PRO A 40 -5.99 -9.95 -10.85
N THR A 41 -4.81 -10.40 -10.44
CA THR A 41 -4.61 -11.27 -9.28
C THR A 41 -3.97 -10.49 -8.14
N VAL A 42 -4.37 -10.85 -6.91
CA VAL A 42 -3.82 -10.31 -5.68
C VAL A 42 -3.17 -11.41 -4.86
N ARG A 43 -1.93 -11.15 -4.40
CA ARG A 43 -1.25 -12.02 -3.43
C ARG A 43 -1.77 -11.73 -2.03
N PHE A 44 -1.43 -12.58 -1.06
CA PHE A 44 -1.93 -12.45 0.31
C PHE A 44 -1.66 -11.06 0.93
N HIS A 45 -0.46 -10.49 0.76
CA HIS A 45 -0.15 -9.17 1.32
C HIS A 45 -0.94 -8.03 0.66
N GLU A 46 -1.26 -8.16 -0.63
CA GLU A 46 -2.09 -7.23 -1.39
C GLU A 46 -3.55 -7.34 -0.98
N LEU A 47 -4.03 -8.57 -0.82
CA LEU A 47 -5.36 -8.85 -0.32
C LEU A 47 -5.61 -8.13 1.01
N LEU A 48 -4.67 -8.17 1.95
CA LEU A 48 -4.79 -7.47 3.23
C LEU A 48 -4.96 -5.95 3.06
N LYS A 49 -4.36 -5.36 2.02
CA LYS A 49 -4.55 -3.94 1.68
C LYS A 49 -5.96 -3.69 1.13
N VAL A 50 -6.47 -4.58 0.27
CA VAL A 50 -7.83 -4.52 -0.29
C VAL A 50 -8.89 -4.59 0.83
N VAL A 51 -8.82 -5.64 1.65
CA VAL A 51 -9.84 -5.91 2.69
C VAL A 51 -9.62 -5.11 3.97
N ARG A 52 -8.47 -4.43 4.09
CA ARG A 52 -8.07 -3.62 5.27
C ARG A 52 -8.10 -4.40 6.59
N PHE A 53 -7.77 -5.70 6.55
CA PHE A 53 -7.68 -6.57 7.72
C PHE A 53 -6.23 -6.87 8.09
N GLY A 54 -5.98 -7.10 9.38
CA GLY A 54 -4.75 -7.72 9.84
C GLY A 54 -4.67 -9.20 9.43
N ARG A 55 -3.44 -9.74 9.34
CA ARG A 55 -3.17 -11.15 8.96
C ARG A 55 -4.00 -12.15 9.78
N SER A 56 -4.03 -11.99 11.09
CA SER A 56 -4.75 -12.87 12.01
C SER A 56 -6.26 -12.85 11.76
N THR A 57 -6.83 -11.66 11.56
CA THR A 57 -8.24 -11.48 11.21
C THR A 57 -8.57 -12.11 9.86
N ALA A 58 -7.70 -11.95 8.86
CA ALA A 58 -7.88 -12.56 7.54
C ALA A 58 -7.97 -14.09 7.63
N TYR A 59 -7.06 -14.74 8.36
CA TYR A 59 -7.13 -16.20 8.55
C TYR A 59 -8.39 -16.65 9.28
N LYS A 60 -8.88 -15.87 10.25
CA LYS A 60 -10.18 -16.15 10.89
C LYS A 60 -11.30 -16.09 9.87
N VAL A 61 -11.38 -15.03 9.07
CA VAL A 61 -12.39 -14.87 8.01
C VAL A 61 -12.31 -16.01 7.00
N PHE A 62 -11.11 -16.41 6.56
CA PHE A 62 -10.96 -17.52 5.60
C PHE A 62 -11.44 -18.86 6.15
N LYS A 63 -11.34 -19.06 7.47
CA LYS A 63 -11.81 -20.28 8.13
C LYS A 63 -13.29 -20.24 8.47
N SER A 64 -13.79 -19.07 8.88
CA SER A 64 -15.16 -18.91 9.39
C SER A 64 -16.19 -18.61 8.30
N ASP A 65 -15.79 -17.89 7.26
CA ASP A 65 -16.69 -17.39 6.23
C ASP A 65 -16.56 -18.22 4.93
N PRO A 66 -17.53 -19.11 4.64
CA PRO A 66 -17.50 -19.92 3.43
C PRO A 66 -17.78 -19.12 2.15
N THR A 67 -18.27 -17.87 2.27
CA THR A 67 -18.54 -17.00 1.12
C THR A 67 -17.30 -16.27 0.62
N PHE A 68 -16.23 -16.29 1.42
CA PHE A 68 -14.97 -15.66 1.05
C PHE A 68 -14.33 -16.38 -0.15
N PRO A 69 -13.79 -15.65 -1.16
CA PRO A 69 -13.20 -16.27 -2.34
C PRO A 69 -12.05 -17.21 -1.97
N LYS A 70 -12.08 -18.42 -2.53
CA LYS A 70 -11.04 -19.43 -2.29
C LYS A 70 -9.77 -19.04 -3.04
N GLY A 71 -8.65 -19.05 -2.34
CA GLY A 71 -7.35 -18.75 -2.93
C GLY A 71 -6.84 -19.93 -3.74
N THR A 72 -6.46 -19.68 -4.99
CA THR A 72 -5.85 -20.67 -5.88
C THR A 72 -4.38 -20.85 -5.50
N PRO A 73 -3.93 -22.09 -5.21
CA PRO A 73 -2.53 -22.33 -4.91
C PRO A 73 -1.69 -22.18 -6.19
N LEU A 74 -0.48 -21.64 -6.06
CA LEU A 74 0.45 -21.51 -7.17
C LEU A 74 1.18 -22.82 -7.50
N PHE A 75 1.31 -23.71 -6.53
CA PHE A 75 1.95 -25.02 -6.61
C PHE A 75 1.09 -26.09 -5.92
N ASP A 76 1.31 -27.36 -6.24
CA ASP A 76 0.53 -28.50 -5.71
C ASP A 76 0.83 -28.85 -4.23
N THR A 77 1.54 -27.99 -3.50
CA THR A 77 1.92 -28.25 -2.11
C THR A 77 0.90 -27.65 -1.13
N PRO A 78 0.65 -28.28 0.04
CA PRO A 78 -0.32 -27.78 1.02
C PRO A 78 0.06 -26.43 1.63
N ARG A 79 1.34 -26.05 1.57
CA ARG A 79 1.86 -24.75 2.03
C ARG A 79 2.14 -23.78 0.88
N SER A 80 1.67 -24.08 -0.32
CA SER A 80 1.87 -23.21 -1.46
C SER A 80 1.31 -21.81 -1.18
N PRO A 81 2.03 -20.75 -1.59
CA PRO A 81 1.45 -19.43 -1.71
C PRO A 81 0.16 -19.49 -2.54
N ARG A 82 -0.82 -18.70 -2.11
CA ARG A 82 -2.12 -18.58 -2.75
C ARG A 82 -2.29 -17.19 -3.32
N PHE A 83 -2.99 -17.11 -4.44
CA PHE A 83 -3.47 -15.86 -5.01
C PHE A 83 -4.99 -15.87 -5.10
N TRP A 84 -5.55 -14.67 -5.21
CA TRP A 84 -6.98 -14.46 -5.39
C TRP A 84 -7.22 -13.59 -6.60
N TRP A 85 -8.37 -13.73 -7.22
CA TRP A 85 -8.82 -12.80 -8.26
C TRP A 85 -9.35 -11.53 -7.61
N TYR A 86 -8.86 -10.37 -8.07
CA TYR A 86 -9.25 -9.08 -7.51
C TYR A 86 -10.76 -8.87 -7.58
N ASP A 87 -11.37 -9.18 -8.73
CA ASP A 87 -12.81 -8.99 -8.94
C ASP A 87 -13.67 -9.81 -7.98
N GLN A 88 -13.27 -11.05 -7.67
CA GLN A 88 -13.99 -11.88 -6.70
C GLN A 88 -13.92 -11.28 -5.29
N VAL A 89 -12.77 -10.74 -4.91
CA VAL A 89 -12.58 -10.10 -3.60
C VAL A 89 -13.42 -8.82 -3.52
N ILE A 90 -13.44 -8.00 -4.56
CA ILE A 90 -14.26 -6.79 -4.60
C ILE A 90 -15.75 -7.13 -4.59
N ALA A 91 -16.21 -8.10 -5.38
CA ALA A 91 -17.60 -8.55 -5.38
C ALA A 91 -18.05 -9.04 -3.99
N TRP A 92 -17.17 -9.77 -3.29
CA TRP A 92 -17.42 -10.19 -1.91
C TRP A 92 -17.52 -9.00 -0.94
N LEU A 93 -16.62 -8.02 -1.05
CA LEU A 93 -16.68 -6.80 -0.24
C LEU A 93 -17.97 -6.01 -0.50
N ARG A 94 -18.36 -5.83 -1.76
CA ARG A 94 -19.62 -5.15 -2.13
C ARG A 94 -20.85 -5.87 -1.56
N THR A 95 -20.84 -7.19 -1.58
CA THR A 95 -21.92 -8.00 -0.97
C THR A 95 -22.03 -7.74 0.53
N ARG A 96 -20.88 -7.64 1.22
CA ARG A 96 -20.84 -7.35 2.67
C ARG A 96 -21.29 -5.93 2.99
N GLU A 97 -20.89 -4.96 2.18
CA GLU A 97 -21.36 -3.57 2.29
C GLU A 97 -22.88 -3.49 2.16
N ALA A 98 -23.46 -4.21 1.18
CA ALA A 98 -24.91 -4.27 0.97
C ALA A 98 -25.64 -4.95 2.15
N LEU A 99 -25.09 -6.03 2.71
CA LEU A 99 -25.66 -6.69 3.89
C LEU A 99 -25.58 -5.78 5.13
N ALA A 100 -24.48 -5.04 5.30
CA ALA A 100 -24.31 -4.10 6.38
C ALA A 100 -25.27 -2.90 6.27
N SER A 101 -25.45 -2.34 5.07
CA SER A 101 -26.41 -1.25 4.84
C SER A 101 -27.85 -1.69 5.10
N ASN A 102 -28.23 -2.89 4.65
CA ASN A 102 -29.56 -3.44 4.90
C ASN A 102 -29.82 -3.68 6.39
N SER A 103 -28.79 -4.12 7.12
CA SER A 103 -28.85 -4.29 8.57
C SER A 103 -28.92 -2.96 9.33
N ALA A 104 -28.31 -1.88 8.81
CA ALA A 104 -28.37 -0.54 9.38
C ALA A 104 -29.76 0.10 9.20
N ASN A 105 -30.41 -0.10 8.04
CA ASN A 105 -31.77 0.38 7.80
C ASN A 105 -32.81 -0.29 8.72
N ASN A 106 -32.66 -1.58 9.02
CA ASN A 106 -33.57 -2.28 9.94
C ASN A 106 -33.43 -1.79 11.39
N ARG A 107 -32.25 -1.31 11.80
CA ARG A 107 -32.07 -0.68 13.13
C ARG A 107 -32.74 0.69 13.23
N ARG A 108 -32.76 1.48 12.15
CA ARG A 108 -33.36 2.82 12.13
C ARG A 108 -34.90 2.80 12.15
N CYS A 109 -35.54 1.73 11.67
CA CYS A 109 -37.01 1.60 11.71
C CYS A 109 -37.58 1.16 13.07
N LYS A 110 -36.74 0.77 14.04
CA LYS A 110 -37.22 0.36 15.38
C LYS A 110 -37.37 1.54 16.36
N GLU A 111 -37.00 2.75 15.96
CA GLU A 111 -37.00 3.94 16.83
C GLU A 111 -38.19 4.90 16.59
N ILE A 112 -39.09 4.60 15.65
CA ILE A 112 -40.23 5.46 15.30
C ILE A 112 -41.59 4.82 15.69
N LYS A 113 -41.65 4.13 16.83
CA LYS A 113 -42.91 3.54 17.35
C LYS A 113 -43.22 3.88 18.81
N HIS A 114 -42.68 4.97 19.34
CA HIS A 114 -43.11 5.51 20.63
C HIS A 114 -43.22 7.04 20.58
N VAL A 115 -44.34 7.52 20.03
CA VAL A 115 -44.99 8.78 20.40
C VAL A 115 -46.47 8.49 20.53
#